data_AF-A0A8K0CNL3-F1
#
_entry.id   AF-A0A8K0CNL3-F1
#
_cell.length_a   1.000
_cell.length_b   1.000
_cell.length_c   1.000
_cell.angle_alpha   90.00
_cell.angle_beta   90.00
_cell.angle_gamma   90.00
#
_symmetry.space_group_name_H-M   'P 1'
#
loop_
_entity.id
_entity.type
_entity.pdbx_description
1 polymer ?
#
loop_
_entity_poly.entity_id
_entity_poly.type
_entity_poly.pdbx_seq_one_letter_code
_entity_poly.pdbx_strand_id
1 'polypeptide(L)'
;MACDMFSSVQAKRLLERKFIYFYGSSNIRALYKDLVWLLSNGSLTPLDKLKVKNEISYAGDIRVSNGHIHGGRNYEEVREYNKDPYIKFQFITRLNLPSFVNAVKEFPKDPDILVINSCVWDLSRWGSDGVSQFKENIIETFILLRSALPNTHIIWLTTFPINFNCKGGFLTEEIKFIRNMLPYHVVFANKYASEIANFFNLDVLDLHYHFRFLSNHHSEDGIHWDSIAIRYATNLLLTHIGLLLDASLPGTLELDQRFIQRSERIRDGRYMLGLNTCKNALKSRIRNSILSKRRNYLKYMENKRRYLC
;
A
#
# COMPACT_ATOMS: atom_id res chain seq x y z
N MET A 1 -5.52 -2.10 16.01
CA MET A 1 -6.87 -2.38 15.51
C MET A 1 -7.05 -3.89 15.55
N ALA A 2 -8.16 -4.40 16.11
CA ALA A 2 -8.51 -5.81 15.96
C ALA A 2 -8.84 -6.07 14.48
N CYS A 3 -8.65 -7.30 14.00
CA CYS A 3 -8.88 -7.68 12.62
C CYS A 3 -10.03 -8.67 12.57
N ASP A 4 -11.02 -8.39 11.75
CA ASP A 4 -12.18 -9.26 11.57
C ASP A 4 -11.93 -10.23 10.42
N MET A 5 -12.46 -11.44 10.54
CA MET A 5 -12.36 -12.45 9.50
C MET A 5 -13.59 -12.38 8.60
N PHE A 6 -13.36 -12.14 7.30
CA PHE A 6 -14.42 -12.04 6.32
C PHE A 6 -14.61 -13.36 5.57
N SER A 7 -15.86 -13.83 5.51
CA SER A 7 -16.28 -14.81 4.50
C SER A 7 -16.40 -14.16 3.13
N SER A 8 -16.48 -14.99 2.07
CA SER A 8 -16.72 -14.50 0.69
C SER A 8 -17.99 -13.64 0.60
N VAL A 9 -19.07 -14.06 1.27
CA VAL A 9 -20.36 -13.37 1.24
C VAL A 9 -20.27 -12.01 1.93
N GLN A 10 -19.61 -11.94 3.09
CA GLN A 10 -19.41 -10.68 3.81
C GLN A 10 -18.51 -9.72 3.05
N ALA A 11 -17.42 -10.22 2.45
CA ALA A 11 -16.53 -9.41 1.62
C ALA A 11 -17.25 -8.86 0.38
N LYS A 12 -18.07 -9.68 -0.30
CA LYS A 12 -18.90 -9.22 -1.44
C LYS A 12 -19.88 -8.14 -1.04
N ARG A 13 -20.61 -8.35 0.07
CA ARG A 13 -21.58 -7.37 0.56
C ARG A 13 -20.91 -6.05 0.94
N LEU A 14 -19.76 -6.09 1.60
CA LEU A 14 -19.02 -4.89 1.98
C LEU A 14 -18.59 -4.07 0.76
N LEU A 15 -18.18 -4.75 -0.31
CA LEU A 15 -17.63 -4.13 -1.50
C LEU A 15 -18.65 -3.94 -2.63
N GLU A 16 -19.93 -4.27 -2.41
CA GLU A 16 -20.96 -4.24 -3.45
C GLU A 16 -21.01 -2.87 -4.17
N ARG A 17 -20.98 -2.91 -5.51
CA ARG A 17 -20.97 -1.77 -6.44
C ARG A 17 -19.77 -0.83 -6.28
N LYS A 18 -18.70 -1.26 -5.60
CA LYS A 18 -17.48 -0.46 -5.46
C LYS A 18 -16.49 -0.75 -6.59
N PHE A 19 -15.82 0.31 -7.02
CA PHE A 19 -14.58 0.25 -7.78
C PHE A 19 -13.38 0.44 -6.84
N ILE A 20 -12.55 -0.59 -6.73
CA ILE A 20 -11.31 -0.57 -5.95
C ILE A 20 -10.10 -0.62 -6.88
N TYR A 21 -9.15 0.28 -6.70
CA TYR A 21 -7.91 0.30 -7.47
C TYR A 21 -6.69 0.16 -6.55
N PHE A 22 -5.91 -0.89 -6.78
CA PHE A 22 -4.62 -1.12 -6.15
C PHE A 22 -3.44 -0.59 -6.98
N TYR A 23 -2.58 0.21 -6.37
CA TYR A 23 -1.25 0.52 -6.85
C TYR A 23 -0.21 -0.05 -5.90
N GLY A 24 0.75 -0.81 -6.43
CA GLY A 24 1.92 -1.16 -5.64
C GLY A 24 2.81 -2.21 -6.28
N SER A 25 3.64 -2.82 -5.45
CA SER A 25 4.60 -3.85 -5.91
C SER A 25 4.04 -5.27 -5.72
N SER A 26 4.91 -6.28 -5.66
CA SER A 26 4.53 -7.69 -5.65
C SER A 26 3.69 -8.11 -4.44
N ASN A 27 3.92 -7.53 -3.26
CA ASN A 27 3.07 -7.82 -2.09
C ASN A 27 1.67 -7.22 -2.24
N ILE A 28 1.51 -6.12 -2.97
CA ILE A 28 0.18 -5.56 -3.28
C ILE A 28 -0.51 -6.38 -4.37
N ARG A 29 0.24 -6.91 -5.34
CA ARG A 29 -0.30 -7.90 -6.27
C ARG A 29 -0.83 -9.13 -5.51
N ALA A 30 -0.08 -9.62 -4.52
CA ALA A 30 -0.51 -10.74 -3.68
C ALA A 30 -1.81 -10.40 -2.92
N LEU A 31 -1.88 -9.21 -2.32
CA LEU A 31 -3.09 -8.71 -1.64
C LEU A 31 -4.29 -8.63 -2.59
N TYR A 32 -4.11 -8.06 -3.79
CA TYR A 32 -5.13 -8.04 -4.84
C TYR A 32 -5.60 -9.46 -5.21
N LYS A 33 -4.65 -10.37 -5.47
CA LYS A 33 -4.94 -11.76 -5.85
C LYS A 33 -5.69 -12.50 -4.74
N ASP A 34 -5.33 -12.29 -3.48
CA ASP A 34 -6.04 -12.92 -2.38
C ASP A 34 -7.45 -12.36 -2.20
N LEU A 35 -7.66 -11.05 -2.38
CA LEU A 35 -9.00 -10.45 -2.37
C LEU A 35 -9.87 -11.03 -3.50
N VAL A 36 -9.37 -11.07 -4.73
CA VAL A 36 -10.08 -11.66 -5.88
C VAL A 36 -10.42 -13.13 -5.62
N TRP A 37 -9.51 -13.89 -5.01
CA TRP A 37 -9.75 -15.28 -4.65
C TRP A 37 -10.78 -15.44 -3.53
N LEU A 38 -10.73 -14.62 -2.49
CA LEU A 38 -11.75 -14.60 -1.42
C LEU A 38 -13.14 -14.34 -2.01
N LEU A 39 -13.26 -13.39 -2.94
CA LEU A 39 -14.53 -13.10 -3.62
C LEU A 39 -14.97 -14.25 -4.54
N SER A 40 -14.06 -14.91 -5.25
CA SER A 40 -14.43 -15.93 -6.24
C SER A 40 -14.64 -17.32 -5.63
N ASN A 41 -13.78 -17.71 -4.69
CA ASN A 41 -13.66 -19.06 -4.16
C ASN A 41 -13.93 -19.18 -2.67
N GLY A 42 -13.77 -18.09 -1.89
CA GLY A 42 -14.02 -18.07 -0.44
C GLY A 42 -12.98 -18.79 0.43
N SER A 43 -12.19 -19.69 -0.13
CA SER A 43 -11.12 -20.41 0.56
C SER A 43 -9.82 -19.58 0.65
N LEU A 44 -8.81 -20.12 1.33
CA LEU A 44 -7.46 -19.56 1.33
C LEU A 44 -6.82 -19.71 -0.06
N THR A 45 -6.11 -18.69 -0.52
CA THR A 45 -5.42 -18.73 -1.82
C THR A 45 -4.26 -19.73 -1.79
N PRO A 46 -4.16 -20.69 -2.73
CA PRO A 46 -3.00 -21.56 -2.84
C PRO A 46 -1.71 -20.77 -3.09
N LEU A 47 -0.62 -21.14 -2.42
CA LEU A 47 0.64 -20.36 -2.45
C LEU A 47 1.28 -20.34 -3.85
N ASP A 48 1.21 -21.45 -4.56
CA ASP A 48 1.63 -21.59 -5.95
C ASP A 48 0.87 -20.61 -6.84
N LYS A 49 -0.45 -20.48 -6.65
CA LYS A 49 -1.26 -19.50 -7.38
C LYS A 49 -0.93 -18.07 -6.97
N LEU A 50 -0.71 -17.79 -5.69
CA LEU A 50 -0.43 -16.44 -5.19
C LEU A 50 0.85 -15.84 -5.78
N LYS A 51 1.91 -16.66 -5.91
CA LYS A 51 3.25 -16.23 -6.34
C LYS A 51 3.40 -16.03 -7.85
N VAL A 52 2.50 -16.60 -8.66
CA VAL A 52 2.55 -16.48 -10.12
C VAL A 52 2.48 -15.01 -10.51
N LYS A 53 3.32 -14.65 -11.48
CA LYS A 53 3.46 -13.31 -12.03
C LYS A 53 3.03 -13.36 -13.48
N ASN A 54 2.40 -12.30 -13.97
CA ASN A 54 2.19 -12.12 -15.40
C ASN A 54 1.40 -13.27 -16.06
N GLU A 55 0.52 -13.96 -15.34
CA GLU A 55 -0.43 -14.89 -15.93
C GLU A 55 -1.52 -14.15 -16.71
N ILE A 56 -2.05 -14.76 -17.77
CA ILE A 56 -3.09 -14.18 -18.62
C ILE A 56 -4.37 -13.88 -17.81
N SER A 57 -4.73 -14.78 -16.89
CA SER A 57 -5.93 -14.68 -16.06
C SER A 57 -5.73 -15.39 -14.73
N TYR A 58 -6.37 -14.91 -13.68
CA TYR A 58 -6.32 -15.42 -12.32
C TYR A 58 -7.69 -15.27 -11.66
N ALA A 59 -8.28 -16.39 -11.20
CA ALA A 59 -9.57 -16.40 -10.49
C ALA A 59 -10.69 -15.58 -11.20
N GLY A 60 -10.67 -15.56 -12.53
CA GLY A 60 -11.65 -14.83 -13.35
C GLY A 60 -11.33 -13.34 -13.59
N ASP A 61 -10.16 -12.86 -13.15
CA ASP A 61 -9.58 -11.62 -13.64
C ASP A 61 -8.95 -11.79 -15.03
N ILE A 62 -8.56 -10.68 -15.65
CA ILE A 62 -7.73 -10.65 -16.86
C ILE A 62 -6.53 -9.74 -16.66
N ARG A 63 -5.40 -10.06 -17.30
CA ARG A 63 -4.27 -9.15 -17.44
C ARG A 63 -4.47 -8.30 -18.69
N VAL A 64 -4.53 -6.98 -18.53
CA VAL A 64 -4.76 -6.04 -19.64
C VAL A 64 -3.46 -5.47 -20.22
N SER A 65 -2.34 -5.58 -19.49
CA SER A 65 -1.02 -5.19 -19.96
C SER A 65 -0.34 -6.28 -20.80
N ASN A 66 0.55 -5.86 -21.69
CA ASN A 66 1.38 -6.76 -22.53
C ASN A 66 2.84 -6.90 -22.02
N GLY A 67 3.14 -6.39 -20.83
CA GLY A 67 4.47 -6.48 -20.24
C GLY A 67 4.96 -7.91 -20.04
N HIS A 68 6.29 -8.10 -20.07
CA HIS A 68 6.96 -9.36 -19.78
C HIS A 68 7.59 -9.35 -18.39
N ILE A 69 7.86 -10.53 -17.81
CA ILE A 69 8.52 -10.60 -16.50
C ILE A 69 9.98 -10.17 -16.66
N HIS A 70 10.37 -9.10 -15.98
CA HIS A 70 11.76 -8.69 -15.85
C HIS A 70 11.97 -7.86 -14.57
N GLY A 71 13.22 -7.71 -14.13
CA GLY A 71 13.60 -6.92 -12.95
C GLY A 71 13.83 -5.43 -13.26
N GLY A 72 13.20 -4.90 -14.30
CA GLY A 72 13.46 -3.54 -14.81
C GLY A 72 12.57 -2.47 -14.18
N ARG A 73 12.91 -1.20 -14.40
CA ARG A 73 12.14 -0.04 -13.92
C ARG A 73 10.85 0.19 -14.72
N ASN A 74 10.72 -0.44 -15.88
CA ASN A 74 9.59 -0.36 -16.79
C ASN A 74 8.74 -1.64 -16.75
N TYR A 75 8.82 -2.42 -15.66
CA TYR A 75 7.96 -3.59 -15.52
C TYR A 75 6.51 -3.14 -15.43
N GLU A 76 5.68 -3.69 -16.32
CA GLU A 76 4.27 -3.34 -16.45
C GLU A 76 3.42 -4.58 -16.20
N GLU A 77 2.53 -4.49 -15.23
CA GLU A 77 1.49 -5.48 -15.00
C GLU A 77 0.23 -4.76 -14.53
N VAL A 78 -0.82 -4.86 -15.33
CA VAL A 78 -2.15 -4.31 -15.04
C VAL A 78 -3.16 -5.44 -15.13
N ARG A 79 -4.00 -5.58 -14.09
CA ARG A 79 -5.01 -6.64 -13.98
C ARG A 79 -6.37 -6.06 -13.64
N GLU A 80 -7.42 -6.64 -14.19
CA GLU A 80 -8.80 -6.22 -13.99
C GLU A 80 -9.70 -7.42 -13.68
N TYR A 81 -10.32 -7.38 -12.51
CA TYR A 81 -11.42 -8.27 -12.14
C TYR A 81 -12.73 -7.55 -12.48
N ASN A 82 -13.20 -7.77 -13.71
CA ASN A 82 -14.34 -7.08 -14.30
C ASN A 82 -15.69 -7.70 -13.91
N LYS A 83 -15.94 -7.77 -12.60
CA LYS A 83 -17.23 -8.19 -12.00
C LYS A 83 -17.63 -7.18 -10.94
N ASP A 84 -18.69 -7.45 -10.17
CA ASP A 84 -19.03 -6.68 -8.97
C ASP A 84 -18.47 -7.38 -7.71
N PRO A 85 -17.63 -6.72 -6.89
CA PRO A 85 -17.01 -5.40 -7.10
C PRO A 85 -16.03 -5.35 -8.26
N TYR A 86 -15.87 -4.17 -8.85
CA TYR A 86 -14.85 -3.95 -9.89
C TYR A 86 -13.49 -3.71 -9.20
N ILE A 87 -12.48 -4.51 -9.53
CA ILE A 87 -11.17 -4.41 -8.89
C ILE A 87 -10.06 -4.35 -9.92
N LYS A 88 -9.24 -3.31 -9.84
CA LYS A 88 -8.07 -3.14 -10.70
C LYS A 88 -6.78 -3.15 -9.89
N PHE A 89 -5.72 -3.72 -10.46
CA PHE A 89 -4.37 -3.67 -9.92
C PHE A 89 -3.42 -3.13 -10.97
N GLN A 90 -2.49 -2.28 -10.55
CA GLN A 90 -1.38 -1.82 -11.37
C GLN A 90 -0.07 -1.90 -10.59
N PHE A 91 0.89 -2.62 -11.18
CA PHE A 91 2.24 -2.67 -10.65
C PHE A 91 2.93 -1.33 -10.84
N ILE A 92 3.54 -0.81 -9.78
CA ILE A 92 4.42 0.36 -9.85
C ILE A 92 5.79 0.03 -9.27
N THR A 93 6.82 0.51 -9.95
CA THR A 93 8.21 0.48 -9.49
C THR A 93 8.62 1.79 -8.83
N ARG A 94 7.78 2.83 -8.92
CA ARG A 94 8.04 4.14 -8.34
C ARG A 94 6.77 4.97 -8.27
N LEU A 95 6.66 5.80 -7.23
CA LEU A 95 5.70 6.89 -7.20
C LEU A 95 6.09 7.99 -8.19
N ASN A 96 5.10 8.78 -8.60
CA ASN A 96 5.28 10.00 -9.38
C ASN A 96 5.99 9.80 -10.74
N LEU A 97 5.95 8.58 -11.30
CA LEU A 97 6.34 8.37 -12.70
C LEU A 97 5.34 9.07 -13.62
N PRO A 98 5.77 9.56 -14.80
CA PRO A 98 4.85 10.19 -15.75
C PRO A 98 3.64 9.30 -16.08
N SER A 99 3.84 8.00 -16.24
CA SER A 99 2.76 7.03 -16.48
C SER A 99 1.77 6.95 -15.31
N PHE A 100 2.25 6.93 -14.07
CA PHE A 100 1.40 6.96 -12.88
C PHE A 100 0.64 8.28 -12.76
N VAL A 101 1.32 9.41 -12.97
CA VAL A 101 0.71 10.74 -12.87
C VAL A 101 -0.39 10.92 -13.91
N ASN A 102 -0.15 10.49 -15.15
CA ASN A 102 -1.13 10.56 -16.23
C ASN A 102 -2.32 9.64 -15.93
N ALA A 103 -2.07 8.39 -15.51
CA ALA A 103 -3.14 7.46 -15.16
C ALA A 103 -4.06 8.00 -14.05
N VAL A 104 -3.51 8.66 -13.04
CA VAL A 104 -4.31 9.28 -11.97
C VAL A 104 -5.11 10.50 -12.45
N LYS A 105 -4.57 11.30 -13.36
CA LYS A 105 -5.26 12.50 -13.88
C LYS A 105 -6.35 12.18 -14.88
N GLU A 106 -6.24 11.04 -15.55
CA GLU A 106 -7.08 10.64 -16.67
C GLU A 106 -7.87 9.36 -16.36
N PHE A 107 -8.26 9.17 -15.08
CA PHE A 107 -9.14 8.06 -14.76
C PHE A 107 -10.46 8.18 -15.55
N PRO A 108 -10.84 7.14 -16.32
CA PRO A 108 -12.14 7.16 -17.01
C PRO A 108 -13.31 7.22 -16.01
N LYS A 109 -13.10 6.64 -14.82
CA LYS A 109 -13.98 6.68 -13.67
C LYS A 109 -13.11 6.68 -12.42
N ASP A 110 -13.38 7.60 -11.50
CA ASP A 110 -12.70 7.62 -10.20
C ASP A 110 -13.00 6.33 -9.42
N PRO A 111 -12.00 5.71 -8.78
CA PRO A 111 -12.26 4.62 -7.85
C PRO A 111 -12.99 5.12 -6.61
N ASP A 112 -13.89 4.30 -6.08
CA ASP A 112 -14.48 4.55 -4.75
C ASP A 112 -13.39 4.43 -3.68
N ILE A 113 -12.47 3.46 -3.86
CA ILE A 113 -11.37 3.17 -2.95
C ILE A 113 -10.07 3.03 -3.73
N LEU A 114 -9.07 3.85 -3.41
CA LEU A 114 -7.71 3.75 -3.93
C LEU A 114 -6.79 3.20 -2.85
N VAL A 115 -6.24 2.01 -3.07
CA VAL A 115 -5.26 1.38 -2.18
C VAL A 115 -3.89 1.54 -2.79
N ILE A 116 -2.96 2.18 -2.08
CA ILE A 116 -1.64 2.50 -2.63
C ILE A 116 -0.52 2.12 -1.66
N ASN A 117 0.54 1.52 -2.20
CA ASN A 117 1.80 1.28 -1.50
C ASN A 117 2.96 1.54 -2.45
N SER A 118 3.99 2.22 -1.96
CA SER A 118 5.33 2.12 -2.56
C SER A 118 6.40 2.35 -1.50
N CYS A 119 7.54 1.68 -1.64
CA CYS A 119 8.68 1.84 -0.73
C CYS A 119 9.94 1.16 -1.29
N VAL A 120 10.02 -0.18 -1.22
CA VAL A 120 11.27 -0.94 -1.49
C VAL A 120 11.88 -0.57 -2.85
N TRP A 121 11.07 -0.54 -3.90
CA TRP A 121 11.53 -0.18 -5.24
C TRP A 121 11.98 1.29 -5.33
N ASP A 122 11.20 2.24 -4.82
CA ASP A 122 11.58 3.67 -4.78
C ASP A 122 12.90 3.89 -4.03
N LEU A 123 13.08 3.24 -2.88
CA LEU A 123 14.24 3.42 -2.02
C LEU A 123 15.53 2.86 -2.63
N SER A 124 15.44 1.76 -3.39
CA SER A 124 16.62 1.00 -3.82
C SER A 124 16.88 1.09 -5.32
N ARG A 125 15.87 0.92 -6.17
CA ARG A 125 16.07 0.69 -7.61
C ARG A 125 16.46 1.94 -8.40
N TRP A 126 16.30 3.13 -7.84
CA TRP A 126 16.38 4.42 -8.55
C TRP A 126 17.67 5.21 -8.33
N GLY A 127 18.70 4.56 -7.76
CA GLY A 127 20.03 5.16 -7.57
C GLY A 127 20.27 5.60 -6.12
N SER A 128 21.40 6.26 -5.89
CA SER A 128 21.87 6.66 -4.56
C SER A 128 20.92 7.60 -3.82
N ASP A 129 20.14 8.40 -4.55
CA ASP A 129 19.23 9.38 -3.97
C ASP A 129 17.83 8.82 -3.69
N GLY A 130 17.63 7.50 -3.78
CA GLY A 130 16.31 6.86 -3.67
C GLY A 130 15.52 7.27 -2.42
N VAL A 131 16.17 7.42 -1.28
CA VAL A 131 15.52 7.89 -0.02
C VAL A 131 15.04 9.34 -0.13
N SER A 132 15.88 10.24 -0.64
CA SER A 132 15.54 11.66 -0.79
C SER A 132 14.41 11.84 -1.80
N GLN A 133 14.53 11.17 -2.95
CA GLN A 133 13.53 11.20 -4.01
C GLN A 133 12.21 10.56 -3.59
N PHE A 134 12.23 9.48 -2.79
CA PHE A 134 11.02 8.89 -2.23
C PHE A 134 10.23 9.90 -1.39
N LYS A 135 10.92 10.67 -0.54
CA LYS A 135 10.27 11.68 0.30
C LYS A 135 9.58 12.76 -0.53
N GLU A 136 10.23 13.22 -1.59
CA GLU A 136 9.66 14.21 -2.52
C GLU A 136 8.46 13.63 -3.28
N ASN A 137 8.62 12.42 -3.82
CA ASN A 137 7.59 11.70 -4.55
C ASN A 137 6.33 11.44 -3.70
N ILE A 138 6.47 11.14 -2.41
CA ILE A 138 5.34 10.97 -1.50
C ILE A 138 4.51 12.26 -1.40
N ILE A 139 5.17 13.40 -1.17
CA ILE A 139 4.48 14.69 -1.07
C ILE A 139 3.75 15.00 -2.39
N GLU A 140 4.44 14.87 -3.52
CA GLU A 140 3.87 15.17 -4.83
C GLU A 140 2.72 14.24 -5.20
N THR A 141 2.85 12.95 -4.88
CA THR A 141 1.78 11.97 -5.06
C THR A 141 0.57 12.32 -4.22
N PHE A 142 0.73 12.67 -2.94
CA PHE A 142 -0.43 12.95 -2.09
C PHE A 142 -1.12 14.26 -2.45
N ILE A 143 -0.36 15.27 -2.92
CA ILE A 143 -0.94 16.48 -3.53
C ILE A 143 -1.75 16.09 -4.77
N LEU A 144 -1.19 15.29 -5.67
CA LEU A 144 -1.85 14.84 -6.89
C LEU A 144 -3.15 14.09 -6.56
N LEU A 145 -3.08 13.07 -5.70
CA LEU A 145 -4.22 12.23 -5.34
C LEU A 145 -5.34 13.06 -4.71
N ARG A 146 -5.03 13.95 -3.77
CA ARG A 146 -6.06 14.81 -3.15
C ARG A 146 -6.66 15.84 -4.10
N SER A 147 -5.91 16.24 -5.12
CA SER A 147 -6.38 17.22 -6.10
C SER A 147 -7.18 16.59 -7.23
N ALA A 148 -6.79 15.39 -7.67
CA ALA A 148 -7.42 14.66 -8.76
C ALA A 148 -8.64 13.85 -8.28
N LEU A 149 -8.61 13.33 -7.04
CA LEU A 149 -9.60 12.38 -6.51
C LEU A 149 -10.18 12.86 -5.17
N PRO A 150 -10.92 13.99 -5.17
CA PRO A 150 -11.41 14.59 -3.92
C PRO A 150 -12.41 13.70 -3.17
N ASN A 151 -13.13 12.82 -3.88
CA ASN A 151 -14.20 11.99 -3.31
C ASN A 151 -13.79 10.53 -3.09
N THR A 152 -12.58 10.14 -3.49
CA THR A 152 -12.08 8.77 -3.33
C THR A 152 -11.55 8.55 -1.91
N HIS A 153 -11.88 7.40 -1.32
CA HIS A 153 -11.22 6.93 -0.11
C HIS A 153 -9.81 6.41 -0.46
N ILE A 154 -8.79 7.14 -0.04
CA ILE A 154 -7.39 6.79 -0.36
C ILE A 154 -6.74 6.18 0.88
N ILE A 155 -6.35 4.91 0.75
CA ILE A 155 -5.71 4.12 1.81
C ILE A 155 -4.24 3.91 1.44
N TRP A 156 -3.35 4.56 2.19
CA TRP A 156 -1.92 4.28 2.13
C TRP A 156 -1.59 3.04 2.98
N LEU A 157 -1.04 2.01 2.33
CA LEU A 157 -0.52 0.85 3.02
C LEU A 157 0.95 1.08 3.34
N THR A 158 1.35 0.91 4.60
CA THR A 158 2.78 0.81 4.91
C THR A 158 3.33 -0.50 4.32
N THR A 159 4.62 -0.50 4.00
CA THR A 159 5.27 -1.70 3.49
C THR A 159 5.48 -2.70 4.61
N PHE A 160 5.16 -3.96 4.36
CA PHE A 160 5.47 -5.07 5.25
C PHE A 160 6.92 -5.02 5.75
N PRO A 161 7.22 -5.60 6.93
CA PRO A 161 8.60 -5.86 7.32
C PRO A 161 9.33 -6.66 6.23
N ILE A 162 10.61 -6.36 6.03
CA ILE A 162 11.48 -7.10 5.13
C ILE A 162 12.65 -7.66 5.92
N ASN A 163 13.12 -8.85 5.55
CA ASN A 163 14.24 -9.48 6.24
C ASN A 163 15.57 -8.89 5.80
N PHE A 164 16.55 -8.99 6.71
CA PHE A 164 17.95 -8.94 6.33
C PHE A 164 18.23 -9.99 5.24
N ASN A 165 19.18 -9.70 4.36
CA ASN A 165 19.50 -10.57 3.21
C ASN A 165 18.40 -10.75 2.15
N CYS A 166 17.41 -9.85 2.10
CA CYS A 166 16.38 -9.87 1.08
C CYS A 166 16.94 -9.88 -0.35
N LYS A 167 16.19 -10.51 -1.27
CA LYS A 167 16.57 -10.66 -2.69
C LYS A 167 15.40 -10.32 -3.60
N GLY A 168 15.71 -9.75 -4.77
CA GLY A 168 14.72 -9.47 -5.80
C GLY A 168 15.18 -8.41 -6.79
N GLY A 169 14.36 -8.15 -7.82
CA GLY A 169 14.69 -7.22 -8.90
C GLY A 169 14.87 -5.76 -8.47
N PHE A 170 14.50 -5.39 -7.25
CA PHE A 170 14.75 -4.08 -6.68
C PHE A 170 16.23 -3.87 -6.29
N LEU A 171 17.01 -4.93 -6.10
CA LEU A 171 18.46 -4.88 -5.83
C LEU A 171 19.23 -5.36 -7.06
N THR A 172 19.90 -4.45 -7.78
CA THR A 172 20.94 -4.82 -8.75
C THR A 172 22.26 -5.09 -8.03
N GLU A 173 23.24 -5.64 -8.74
CA GLU A 173 24.58 -5.88 -8.17
C GLU A 173 25.25 -4.57 -7.74
N GLU A 174 25.06 -3.48 -8.49
CA GLU A 174 25.68 -2.17 -8.21
C GLU A 174 25.15 -1.52 -6.91
N ILE A 175 23.92 -1.85 -6.49
CA ILE A 175 23.29 -1.30 -5.29
C ILE A 175 23.16 -2.35 -4.16
N LYS A 176 23.70 -3.55 -4.35
CA LYS A 176 23.55 -4.65 -3.38
C LYS A 176 24.11 -4.32 -1.99
N PHE A 177 25.05 -3.38 -1.92
CA PHE A 177 25.63 -2.89 -0.66
C PHE A 177 24.59 -2.29 0.30
N ILE A 178 23.45 -1.75 -0.18
CA ILE A 178 22.41 -1.20 0.71
C ILE A 178 21.49 -2.27 1.33
N ARG A 179 21.62 -3.54 0.92
CA ARG A 179 20.70 -4.63 1.30
C ARG A 179 20.45 -4.72 2.80
N ASN A 180 21.52 -4.67 3.60
CA ASN A 180 21.43 -4.83 5.05
C ASN A 180 20.89 -3.57 5.75
N MET A 181 20.91 -2.43 5.07
CA MET A 181 20.31 -1.18 5.54
C MET A 181 18.85 -1.03 5.14
N LEU A 182 18.38 -1.79 4.15
CA LEU A 182 17.06 -1.65 3.57
C LEU A 182 15.91 -1.84 4.59
N PRO A 183 15.95 -2.83 5.52
CA PRO A 183 14.91 -2.94 6.55
C PRO A 183 14.78 -1.65 7.39
N TYR A 184 15.90 -1.02 7.76
CA TYR A 184 15.88 0.26 8.48
C TYR A 184 15.30 1.37 7.62
N HIS A 185 15.73 1.49 6.35
CA HIS A 185 15.17 2.47 5.44
C HIS A 185 13.66 2.30 5.26
N VAL A 186 13.16 1.07 5.18
CA VAL A 186 11.71 0.77 5.10
C VAL A 186 10.97 1.26 6.34
N VAL A 187 11.50 1.03 7.55
CA VAL A 187 10.88 1.54 8.80
C VAL A 187 10.77 3.07 8.78
N PHE A 188 11.87 3.76 8.43
CA PHE A 188 11.87 5.23 8.37
C PHE A 188 10.98 5.77 7.26
N ALA A 189 10.99 5.13 6.08
CA ALA A 189 10.17 5.50 4.95
C ALA A 189 8.67 5.31 5.24
N ASN A 190 8.30 4.19 5.86
CA ASN A 190 6.92 3.95 6.29
C ASN A 190 6.46 5.01 7.27
N LYS A 191 7.25 5.29 8.31
CA LYS A 191 6.91 6.34 9.28
C LYS A 191 6.75 7.71 8.61
N TYR A 192 7.68 8.07 7.75
CA TYR A 192 7.62 9.33 7.00
C TYR A 192 6.34 9.38 6.16
N ALA A 193 6.08 8.36 5.33
CA ALA A 193 4.90 8.31 4.48
C ALA A 193 3.60 8.39 5.29
N SER A 194 3.50 7.71 6.44
CA SER A 194 2.35 7.79 7.33
C SER A 194 2.15 9.20 7.93
N GLU A 195 3.23 9.89 8.30
CA GLU A 195 3.16 11.28 8.79
C GLU A 195 2.66 12.23 7.70
N ILE A 196 3.11 12.05 6.46
CA ILE A 196 2.65 12.86 5.31
C ILE A 196 1.21 12.48 4.93
N ALA A 197 0.84 11.22 4.97
CA ALA A 197 -0.51 10.74 4.68
C ALA A 197 -1.52 11.39 5.64
N ASN A 198 -1.23 11.36 6.94
CA ASN A 198 -2.02 12.04 7.97
C ASN A 198 -2.11 13.55 7.72
N PHE A 199 -1.03 14.21 7.28
CA PHE A 199 -1.08 15.63 6.93
C PHE A 199 -2.05 15.95 5.78
N PHE A 200 -2.17 15.04 4.82
CA PHE A 200 -3.13 15.13 3.71
C PHE A 200 -4.48 14.46 4.02
N ASN A 201 -4.73 14.11 5.28
CA ASN A 201 -5.90 13.38 5.77
C ASN A 201 -6.16 12.06 5.02
N LEU A 202 -5.13 11.41 4.44
CA LEU A 202 -5.26 10.09 3.83
C LEU A 202 -5.30 9.03 4.92
N ASP A 203 -6.03 7.96 4.67
CA ASP A 203 -6.08 6.82 5.57
C ASP A 203 -4.78 6.02 5.52
N VAL A 204 -4.40 5.43 6.65
CA VAL A 204 -3.18 4.63 6.78
C VAL A 204 -3.51 3.28 7.39
N LEU A 205 -3.19 2.21 6.67
CA LEU A 205 -3.17 0.86 7.22
C LEU A 205 -1.73 0.39 7.41
N ASP A 206 -1.33 0.27 8.67
CA ASP A 206 0.06 -0.03 9.05
C ASP A 206 0.38 -1.53 9.03
N LEU A 207 0.55 -2.09 7.83
CA LEU A 207 0.98 -3.47 7.65
C LEU A 207 2.35 -3.74 8.29
N HIS A 208 3.25 -2.76 8.33
CA HIS A 208 4.52 -2.91 9.02
C HIS A 208 4.33 -3.28 10.49
N TYR A 209 3.47 -2.53 11.19
CA TYR A 209 3.12 -2.83 12.57
C TYR A 209 2.51 -4.23 12.69
N HIS A 210 1.45 -4.52 11.93
CA HIS A 210 0.71 -5.79 12.08
C HIS A 210 1.54 -7.06 11.82
N PHE A 211 2.61 -6.95 11.03
CA PHE A 211 3.42 -8.09 10.60
C PHE A 211 4.78 -8.21 11.29
N ARG A 212 5.16 -7.26 12.15
CA ARG A 212 6.51 -7.17 12.79
C ARG A 212 6.95 -8.40 13.59
N PHE A 213 6.00 -9.26 14.00
CA PHE A 213 6.26 -10.48 14.78
C PHE A 213 5.83 -11.76 14.05
N LEU A 214 5.59 -11.69 12.75
CA LEU A 214 5.12 -12.81 11.93
C LEU A 214 6.21 -13.34 10.99
N SER A 215 7.49 -13.22 11.37
CA SER A 215 8.63 -13.59 10.51
C SER A 215 8.62 -15.05 10.05
N ASN A 216 7.93 -15.93 10.76
CA ASN A 216 7.70 -17.34 10.38
C ASN A 216 6.86 -17.50 9.10
N HIS A 217 6.12 -16.46 8.68
CA HIS A 217 5.32 -16.44 7.46
C HIS A 217 6.05 -15.78 6.26
N HIS A 218 7.31 -15.35 6.45
CA HIS A 218 8.12 -14.85 5.35
C HIS A 218 8.53 -15.98 4.41
N SER A 219 8.51 -15.68 3.11
CA SER A 219 9.20 -16.48 2.11
C SER A 219 10.72 -16.34 2.24
N GLU A 220 11.43 -17.33 1.72
CA GLU A 220 12.91 -17.42 1.77
C GLU A 220 13.63 -16.22 1.14
N ASP A 221 12.99 -15.51 0.21
CA ASP A 221 13.55 -14.30 -0.40
C ASP A 221 13.56 -13.07 0.52
N GLY A 222 12.93 -13.18 1.70
CA GLY A 222 12.89 -12.14 2.70
C GLY A 222 11.98 -10.96 2.38
N ILE A 223 11.15 -11.04 1.33
CA ILE A 223 10.26 -9.96 0.86
C ILE A 223 8.80 -10.41 0.82
N HIS A 224 8.55 -11.58 0.26
CA HIS A 224 7.19 -12.06 0.06
C HIS A 224 6.68 -12.83 1.27
N TRP A 225 5.36 -12.92 1.38
CA TRP A 225 4.65 -13.53 2.49
C TRP A 225 3.84 -14.73 1.99
N ASP A 226 3.61 -15.70 2.87
CA ASP A 226 2.76 -16.85 2.55
C ASP A 226 1.27 -16.48 2.43
N SER A 227 0.46 -17.46 2.05
CA SER A 227 -0.97 -17.25 1.84
C SER A 227 -1.73 -16.86 3.11
N ILE A 228 -1.31 -17.37 4.28
CA ILE A 228 -1.99 -17.09 5.55
C ILE A 228 -1.75 -15.63 5.94
N ALA A 229 -0.50 -15.18 5.84
CA ALA A 229 -0.12 -13.80 6.08
C ALA A 229 -0.82 -12.84 5.11
N ILE A 230 -0.90 -13.18 3.82
CA ILE A 230 -1.61 -12.32 2.86
C ILE A 230 -3.12 -12.30 3.12
N ARG A 231 -3.76 -13.42 3.49
CA ARG A 231 -5.17 -13.42 3.90
C ARG A 231 -5.41 -12.56 5.14
N TYR A 232 -4.48 -12.56 6.09
CA TYR A 232 -4.55 -11.65 7.23
C TYR A 232 -4.47 -10.18 6.80
N ALA A 233 -3.60 -9.83 5.84
CA ALA A 233 -3.54 -8.49 5.26
C ALA A 233 -4.85 -8.11 4.54
N THR A 234 -5.46 -9.05 3.80
CA THR A 234 -6.77 -8.87 3.16
C THR A 234 -7.85 -8.55 4.18
N ASN A 235 -7.91 -9.32 5.28
CA ASN A 235 -8.87 -9.09 6.35
C ASN A 235 -8.63 -7.77 7.10
N LEU A 236 -7.37 -7.36 7.30
CA LEU A 236 -7.05 -6.03 7.83
C LEU A 236 -7.56 -4.92 6.91
N LEU A 237 -7.36 -5.07 5.60
CA LEU A 237 -7.86 -4.12 4.60
C LEU A 237 -9.39 -4.06 4.59
N LEU A 238 -10.07 -5.22 4.59
CA LEU A 238 -11.54 -5.27 4.62
C LEU A 238 -12.10 -4.69 5.92
N THR A 239 -11.47 -4.96 7.07
CA THR A 239 -11.83 -4.35 8.35
C THR A 239 -11.71 -2.83 8.25
N HIS A 240 -10.61 -2.34 7.71
CA HIS A 240 -10.36 -0.92 7.54
C HIS A 240 -11.39 -0.27 6.59
N ILE A 241 -11.69 -0.91 5.45
CA ILE A 241 -12.73 -0.46 4.52
C ILE A 241 -14.10 -0.47 5.20
N GLY A 242 -14.44 -1.49 5.98
CA GLY A 242 -15.68 -1.55 6.73
C GLY A 242 -15.85 -0.37 7.68
N LEU A 243 -14.80 -0.02 8.43
CA LEU A 243 -14.80 1.16 9.29
C LEU A 243 -14.92 2.47 8.50
N LEU A 244 -14.25 2.58 7.35
CA LEU A 244 -14.35 3.76 6.48
C LEU A 244 -15.74 3.98 5.91
N LEU A 245 -16.45 2.90 5.61
CA LEU A 245 -17.79 2.91 5.04
C LEU A 245 -18.90 2.87 6.10
N ASP A 246 -18.54 2.92 7.39
CA ASP A 246 -19.46 2.75 8.53
C ASP A 246 -20.33 1.47 8.42
N ALA A 247 -19.73 0.40 7.89
CA ALA A 247 -20.39 -0.88 7.69
C ALA A 247 -20.24 -1.77 8.94
N SER A 248 -21.27 -2.58 9.22
CA SER A 248 -21.19 -3.60 10.26
C SER A 248 -20.09 -4.61 9.93
N LEU A 249 -19.15 -4.76 10.86
CA LEU A 249 -18.07 -5.74 10.73
C LEU A 249 -18.56 -7.15 11.15
N PRO A 250 -17.97 -8.23 10.61
CA PRO A 250 -18.31 -9.61 10.98
C PRO A 250 -18.24 -9.93 12.48
N GLY A 251 -17.49 -9.14 13.25
CA GLY A 251 -17.05 -9.47 14.60
C GLY A 251 -15.79 -10.32 14.54
N THR A 252 -14.85 -10.09 15.47
CA THR A 252 -13.83 -11.10 15.77
C THR A 252 -14.56 -12.39 16.12
N LEU A 253 -14.27 -13.48 15.41
CA LEU A 253 -14.47 -14.82 15.97
C LEU A 253 -13.97 -14.76 17.41
N GLU A 254 -14.81 -15.11 18.39
CA GLU A 254 -14.40 -15.24 19.79
C GLU A 254 -13.29 -16.29 19.88
N LEU A 255 -12.07 -15.87 19.60
CA LEU A 255 -10.87 -16.58 20.00
C LEU A 255 -10.83 -16.42 21.52
N ASP A 256 -11.43 -17.41 22.18
CA ASP A 256 -11.36 -17.75 23.60
C ASP A 256 -10.58 -16.71 24.44
N GLN A 257 -11.28 -16.02 25.33
CA GLN A 257 -10.82 -14.92 26.20
C GLN A 257 -9.45 -15.16 26.86
N ARG A 258 -9.01 -16.42 26.97
CA ARG A 258 -7.68 -16.86 27.39
C ARG A 258 -6.50 -16.26 26.60
N PHE A 259 -6.67 -15.83 25.34
CA PHE A 259 -5.58 -15.21 24.56
C PHE A 259 -5.37 -13.71 24.89
N ILE A 260 -6.43 -12.99 25.27
CA ILE A 260 -6.39 -11.53 25.49
C ILE A 260 -5.63 -11.17 26.79
N GLN A 261 -5.73 -11.99 27.83
CA GLN A 261 -5.10 -11.75 29.14
C GLN A 261 -3.56 -11.71 29.11
N ARG A 262 -2.90 -12.17 28.04
CA ARG A 262 -1.44 -12.06 27.88
C ARG A 262 -0.96 -10.72 27.32
N SER A 263 -1.84 -9.91 26.73
CA SER A 263 -1.47 -8.64 26.08
C SER A 263 -1.56 -7.41 26.99
N GLU A 264 -2.21 -7.53 28.16
CA GLU A 264 -2.42 -6.41 29.10
C GLU A 264 -1.20 -6.11 29.99
N ARG A 265 -0.15 -6.94 29.98
CA ARG A 265 1.09 -6.69 30.74
C ARG A 265 2.12 -5.80 30.05
N ILE A 266 1.82 -5.26 28.87
CA ILE A 266 2.72 -4.34 28.14
C ILE A 266 2.02 -2.98 27.98
N ARG A 267 1.55 -2.43 29.09
CA ARG A 267 1.17 -1.01 29.20
C ARG A 267 1.69 -0.44 30.50
N ASP A 268 3.01 -0.45 30.68
CA ASP A 268 3.63 0.44 31.65
C ASP A 268 4.64 1.35 30.95
N GLY A 269 4.36 2.64 31.05
CA GLY A 269 5.03 3.71 30.33
C GLY A 269 6.40 4.04 30.89
N ARG A 270 7.32 4.36 29.97
CA ARG A 270 8.44 5.30 30.17
C ARG A 270 9.29 5.41 28.89
N TYR A 271 8.88 6.24 27.93
CA TYR A 271 9.77 6.73 26.85
C TYR A 271 9.25 8.04 26.25
N MET A 272 9.07 9.08 27.07
CA MET A 272 8.55 10.38 26.58
C MET A 272 9.22 11.56 27.26
N LEU A 273 10.52 11.80 27.05
CA LEU A 273 11.09 13.14 27.34
C LEU A 273 12.27 13.62 26.45
N GLY A 274 12.77 12.83 25.50
CA GLY A 274 13.87 13.25 24.60
C GLY A 274 13.51 13.53 23.13
N LEU A 275 12.27 13.28 22.69
CA LEU A 275 11.90 13.23 21.25
C LEU A 275 11.03 14.38 20.75
N ASN A 276 10.53 15.26 21.64
CA ASN A 276 9.51 16.25 21.26
C ASN A 276 10.07 17.48 20.53
N THR A 277 11.27 17.93 20.87
CA THR A 277 11.92 19.09 20.23
C THR A 277 12.35 18.81 18.79
N CYS A 278 12.89 17.61 18.51
CA CYS A 278 13.26 17.22 17.15
C CYS A 278 12.04 16.92 16.26
N LYS A 279 10.98 16.31 16.82
CA LYS A 279 9.71 16.07 16.11
C LYS A 279 9.01 17.37 15.71
N ASN A 280 9.01 18.40 16.55
CA ASN A 280 8.31 19.65 16.25
C ASN A 280 9.04 20.47 15.16
N ALA A 281 10.38 20.48 15.15
CA ALA A 281 11.16 21.12 14.10
C ALA A 281 11.06 20.37 12.75
N LEU A 282 11.03 19.04 12.77
CA LEU A 282 10.80 18.24 11.57
C LEU A 282 9.38 18.45 11.04
N LYS A 283 8.36 18.44 11.91
CA LYS A 283 6.96 18.71 11.55
C LYS A 283 6.76 20.10 10.96
N SER A 284 7.37 21.15 11.53
CA SER A 284 7.23 22.52 11.01
C SER A 284 7.91 22.68 9.64
N ARG A 285 9.10 22.10 9.47
CA ARG A 285 9.85 22.15 8.20
C ARG A 285 9.16 21.35 7.09
N ILE A 286 8.64 20.16 7.42
CA ILE A 286 7.79 19.36 6.53
C ILE A 286 6.52 20.13 6.17
N ARG A 287 5.81 20.69 7.17
CA ARG A 287 4.58 21.47 6.94
C ARG A 287 4.79 22.64 6.01
N ASN A 288 5.85 23.43 6.21
CA ASN A 288 6.16 24.59 5.36
C ASN A 288 6.53 24.16 3.93
N SER A 289 7.31 23.09 3.78
CA SER A 289 7.65 22.53 2.46
C SER A 289 6.40 22.03 1.73
N ILE A 290 5.52 21.30 2.41
CA ILE A 290 4.26 20.81 1.85
C ILE A 290 3.33 21.96 1.44
N LEU A 291 3.14 22.96 2.32
CA LEU A 291 2.27 24.10 2.03
C LEU A 291 2.75 24.88 0.81
N SER A 292 4.07 25.07 0.67
CA SER A 292 4.68 25.70 -0.50
C SER A 292 4.41 24.89 -1.78
N LYS A 293 4.69 23.57 -1.77
CA LYS A 293 4.42 22.69 -2.92
C LYS A 293 2.95 22.65 -3.31
N ARG A 294 2.03 22.57 -2.32
CA ARG A 294 0.57 22.59 -2.56
C ARG A 294 0.13 23.89 -3.21
N ARG A 295 0.62 25.04 -2.73
CA ARG A 295 0.29 26.36 -3.30
C ARG A 295 0.74 26.47 -4.76
N ASN A 296 1.94 26.01 -5.07
CA ASN A 296 2.47 26.00 -6.43
C ASN A 296 1.65 25.09 -7.36
N TYR A 297 1.25 23.90 -6.88
CA TYR A 297 0.42 22.98 -7.65
C TYR A 297 -0.98 23.54 -7.94
N LEU A 298 -1.65 24.12 -6.93
CA LEU A 298 -2.97 24.74 -7.12
C LEU A 298 -2.90 25.90 -8.13
N LYS A 299 -1.85 26.73 -8.05
CA LYS A 299 -1.60 27.81 -9.02
C LYS A 299 -1.37 27.28 -10.45
N TYR A 300 -0.67 26.15 -10.59
CA TYR A 300 -0.51 25.47 -11.88
C TYR A 300 -1.84 24.98 -12.44
N MET A 301 -2.69 24.36 -11.61
CA MET A 301 -4.01 23.87 -12.03
C MET A 301 -4.99 25.00 -12.41
N GLU A 302 -4.97 26.11 -11.68
CA GLU A 302 -5.75 27.32 -12.02
C GLU A 302 -5.33 27.91 -13.36
N ASN A 303 -4.01 28.01 -13.61
CA ASN A 303 -3.51 28.48 -14.89
C ASN A 303 -3.91 27.54 -16.03
N LYS A 304 -3.85 26.21 -15.83
CA LYS A 304 -4.25 25.24 -16.87
C LYS A 304 -5.74 25.33 -17.21
N ARG A 305 -6.62 25.61 -16.24
CA ARG A 305 -8.06 25.85 -16.50
C ARG A 305 -8.32 27.09 -17.34
N ARG A 306 -7.48 28.13 -17.24
CA ARG A 306 -7.60 29.36 -18.05
C ARG A 306 -7.20 29.20 -19.51
N TYR A 307 -6.47 28.13 -19.88
CA TYR A 307 -6.08 27.83 -21.26
C TYR A 307 -7.01 26.81 -21.95
N LEU A 308 -8.08 26.38 -21.27
CA LEU A 308 -9.09 25.45 -21.78
C LEU A 308 -10.49 26.08 -21.83
N CYS A 309 -10.57 27.40 -21.65
CA CYS A 309 -11.72 28.25 -21.93
C CYS A 309 -11.36 29.21 -23.06
#